data_AF-A0A822BV20-F1
#
_entry.id   AF-A0A822BV20-F1
#
_cell.length_a   1.000
_cell.length_b   1.000
_cell.length_c   1.000
_cell.angle_alpha   90.00
_cell.angle_beta   90.00
_cell.angle_gamma   90.00
#
_symmetry.space_group_name_H-M   'P 1'
#
loop_
_entity.id
_entity.type
_entity.pdbx_description
1 polymer ?
#
loop_
_entity_poly.entity_id
_entity_poly.type
_entity_poly.pdbx_seq_one_letter_code
_entity_poly.pdbx_strand_id
1 'polypeptide(L)'
;MIVNRTKTDLDKATRSLDELSIRVVKQDIFTKSAKQLGKRYGTLIAIDLGTTNVRAGVFKNSEVKIIDNEQGNRATPSYVAFTPEGERLIGDAAKNQLISNPPQDERYGPNKEQNLFAPEEISPMILGKMRETAEAYLGEKIIHAIIIVPATILNIFIR
;
A
#
# COMPACT_ATOMS: atom_id res chain seq x y z
N MET A 1 22.25 1.42 -21.00
CA MET A 1 21.01 0.63 -21.12
C MET A 1 20.32 0.62 -19.77
N ILE A 2 19.58 1.68 -19.44
CA ILE A 2 18.77 1.74 -18.22
C ILE A 2 17.53 0.91 -18.53
N VAL A 3 17.58 -0.39 -18.21
CA VAL A 3 16.36 -1.20 -18.22
C VAL A 3 15.45 -0.61 -17.15
N ASN A 4 14.24 -0.20 -17.52
CA ASN A 4 13.21 0.42 -16.68
C ASN A 4 12.92 -0.40 -15.39
N ARG A 5 13.78 -0.31 -14.36
CA ARG A 5 13.58 -1.04 -13.09
C ARG A 5 12.35 -0.57 -12.34
N THR A 6 11.98 0.71 -12.45
CA THR A 6 10.72 1.27 -11.94
C THR A 6 9.51 0.55 -12.55
N LYS A 7 9.53 0.31 -13.86
CA LYS A 7 8.51 -0.49 -14.55
C LYS A 7 8.50 -1.93 -14.06
N THR A 8 9.67 -2.53 -13.84
CA THR A 8 9.76 -3.89 -13.28
C THR A 8 9.17 -4.00 -11.87
N ASP A 9 9.39 -3.03 -10.99
CA ASP A 9 8.86 -3.08 -9.62
C ASP A 9 7.37 -2.73 -9.55
N LEU A 10 6.89 -1.86 -10.45
CA LEU A 10 5.46 -1.66 -10.69
C LEU A 10 4.83 -2.94 -11.23
N ASP A 11 5.44 -3.61 -12.22
CA ASP A 11 4.95 -4.86 -12.79
C ASP A 11 4.88 -5.99 -11.74
N LYS A 12 5.86 -6.07 -10.83
CA LYS A 12 5.83 -7.02 -9.70
C LYS A 12 4.72 -6.70 -8.70
N ALA A 13 4.53 -5.42 -8.36
CA ALA A 13 3.46 -5.00 -7.47
C ALA A 13 2.07 -5.28 -8.09
N THR A 14 1.90 -4.97 -9.37
CA THR A 14 0.66 -5.26 -10.10
C THR A 14 0.39 -6.76 -10.15
N ARG A 15 1.39 -7.59 -10.47
CA ARG A 15 1.25 -9.06 -10.46
C ARG A 15 0.90 -9.63 -9.08
N SER A 16 1.47 -9.09 -8.00
CA SER A 16 1.11 -9.53 -6.66
C SER A 16 -0.31 -9.09 -6.28
N LEU A 17 -0.86 -8.05 -6.90
CA LEU A 17 -2.26 -7.66 -6.74
C LEU A 17 -3.20 -8.45 -7.64
N ASP A 18 -2.77 -8.96 -8.80
CA ASP A 18 -3.59 -9.81 -9.67
C ASP A 18 -4.04 -11.10 -8.95
N GLU A 19 -3.21 -11.61 -8.03
CA GLU A 19 -3.56 -12.77 -7.19
C GLU A 19 -4.43 -12.40 -5.98
N LEU A 20 -4.64 -11.10 -5.73
CA LEU A 20 -5.39 -10.59 -4.59
C LEU A 20 -6.79 -10.17 -5.07
N SER A 21 -7.82 -10.86 -4.62
CA SER A 21 -9.20 -10.41 -4.82
C SER A 21 -9.48 -9.19 -3.94
N ILE A 22 -9.52 -8.01 -4.55
CA ILE A 22 -9.73 -6.74 -3.88
C ILE A 22 -11.19 -6.32 -3.94
N ARG A 23 -11.76 -5.92 -2.79
CA ARG A 23 -13.05 -5.25 -2.70
C ARG A 23 -12.86 -3.85 -2.13
N VAL A 24 -13.09 -2.83 -2.95
CA VAL A 24 -13.09 -1.43 -2.48
C VAL A 24 -14.47 -1.08 -1.92
N VAL A 25 -14.50 -0.46 -0.75
CA VAL A 25 -15.74 -0.08 -0.05
C VAL A 25 -15.63 1.32 0.55
N LYS A 26 -16.80 1.95 0.76
CA LYS A 26 -16.91 3.16 1.57
C LYS A 26 -16.80 2.81 3.05
N GLN A 27 -16.35 3.78 3.85
CA GLN A 27 -16.12 3.61 5.28
C GLN A 27 -17.39 3.23 6.07
N ASP A 28 -18.54 3.77 5.69
CA ASP A 28 -19.85 3.50 6.31
C ASP A 28 -20.31 2.04 6.17
N ILE A 29 -20.00 1.40 5.04
CA ILE A 29 -20.36 0.00 4.77
C ILE A 29 -19.24 -0.99 5.11
N PHE A 30 -18.09 -0.53 5.59
CA PHE A 30 -16.92 -1.36 5.83
C PHE A 30 -17.22 -2.54 6.75
N THR A 31 -17.76 -2.30 7.95
CA THR A 31 -18.03 -3.35 8.95
C THR A 31 -18.97 -4.42 8.41
N LYS A 32 -20.02 -4.03 7.69
CA LYS A 32 -20.97 -4.96 7.07
C LYS A 32 -20.28 -5.82 6.01
N SER A 33 -19.49 -5.18 5.14
CA SER A 33 -18.78 -5.82 4.04
C SER A 33 -17.68 -6.77 4.54
N ALA A 34 -16.88 -6.34 5.51
CA ALA A 34 -15.84 -7.14 6.14
C ALA A 34 -16.42 -8.40 6.80
N LYS A 35 -17.53 -8.29 7.53
CA LYS A 35 -18.24 -9.45 8.10
C LYS A 35 -18.76 -10.41 7.02
N GLN A 36 -19.31 -9.90 5.93
CA GLN A 36 -19.82 -10.73 4.84
C GLN A 36 -18.68 -11.47 4.12
N LEU A 37 -17.61 -10.78 3.77
CA LEU A 37 -16.44 -11.38 3.12
C LEU A 37 -15.72 -12.34 4.05
N GLY A 38 -15.60 -12.02 5.34
CA GLY A 38 -14.92 -12.87 6.33
C GLY A 38 -15.67 -14.17 6.57
N LYS A 39 -17.01 -14.15 6.52
CA LYS A 39 -17.81 -15.40 6.51
C LYS A 39 -17.56 -16.25 5.27
N ARG A 40 -17.27 -15.63 4.12
CA ARG A 40 -17.06 -16.32 2.84
C ARG A 40 -15.65 -16.90 2.70
N TYR A 41 -14.65 -16.16 3.19
CA TYR A 41 -13.24 -16.41 2.90
C TYR A 41 -12.38 -16.70 4.13
N GLY A 42 -12.92 -16.52 5.35
CA GLY A 42 -12.16 -16.64 6.59
C GLY A 42 -11.33 -15.38 6.88
N THR A 43 -10.03 -15.48 6.67
CA THR A 43 -9.07 -14.38 6.92
C THR A 43 -9.03 -13.40 5.74
N LEU A 44 -9.03 -12.10 6.03
CA LEU A 44 -8.88 -11.04 5.03
C LEU A 44 -7.91 -9.96 5.52
N ILE A 45 -7.31 -9.24 4.57
CA ILE A 45 -6.65 -7.96 4.87
C ILE A 45 -7.69 -6.85 4.79
N ALA A 46 -7.75 -5.98 5.79
CA ALA A 46 -8.41 -4.69 5.73
C ALA A 46 -7.37 -3.59 5.54
N ILE A 47 -7.50 -2.77 4.50
CA ILE A 47 -6.57 -1.68 4.22
C ILE A 47 -7.31 -0.35 4.33
N ASP A 48 -6.89 0.49 5.27
CA ASP A 48 -7.31 1.90 5.34
C ASP A 48 -6.33 2.71 4.50
N LEU A 49 -6.74 3.04 3.27
CA LEU A 49 -5.89 3.74 2.31
C LEU A 49 -6.15 5.25 2.40
N GLY A 50 -5.49 5.91 3.34
CA GLY A 50 -5.46 7.37 3.42
C GLY A 50 -4.47 7.99 2.43
N THR A 51 -4.58 9.31 2.25
CA THR A 51 -3.64 10.07 1.39
C THR A 51 -2.27 10.28 2.03
N THR A 52 -2.23 10.44 3.36
CA THR A 52 -0.98 10.67 4.10
C THR A 52 -0.44 9.41 4.77
N ASN A 53 -1.35 8.56 5.27
CA ASN A 53 -1.00 7.35 5.99
C ASN A 53 -1.92 6.21 5.58
N VAL A 54 -1.35 5.02 5.56
CA VAL A 54 -2.04 3.76 5.28
C VAL A 54 -1.94 2.87 6.49
N ARG A 55 -2.98 2.08 6.75
CA ARG A 55 -2.97 1.08 7.81
C ARG A 55 -3.36 -0.27 7.26
N ALA A 56 -2.65 -1.30 7.70
CA ALA A 56 -3.06 -2.67 7.52
C ALA A 56 -3.82 -3.15 8.76
N GLY A 57 -4.86 -3.91 8.52
CA GLY A 57 -5.57 -4.67 9.52
C GLY A 57 -5.83 -6.08 9.02
N VAL A 58 -5.99 -7.00 9.95
CA VAL A 58 -6.41 -8.36 9.67
C VAL A 58 -7.82 -8.54 10.19
N PHE A 59 -8.73 -8.97 9.31
CA PHE A 59 -10.05 -9.45 9.72
C PHE A 59 -9.96 -10.95 9.99
N LYS A 60 -10.15 -11.34 11.25
CA LYS A 60 -10.18 -12.75 11.68
C LYS A 60 -11.14 -12.88 12.85
N ASN A 61 -11.88 -14.00 12.93
CA ASN A 61 -12.83 -14.26 14.02
C ASN A 61 -13.89 -13.16 14.23
N SER A 62 -14.37 -12.56 13.14
CA SER A 62 -15.34 -11.45 13.14
C SER A 62 -14.83 -10.11 13.68
N GLU A 63 -13.53 -9.97 13.92
CA GLU A 63 -12.89 -8.74 14.41
C GLU A 63 -11.84 -8.24 13.43
N VAL A 64 -11.66 -6.92 13.39
CA VAL A 64 -10.53 -6.28 12.72
C VAL A 64 -9.48 -5.96 13.76
N LYS A 65 -8.27 -6.47 13.56
CA LYS A 65 -7.09 -6.07 14.33
C LYS A 65 -6.16 -5.25 13.45
N ILE A 66 -5.94 -3.99 13.80
CA ILE A 66 -4.91 -3.17 13.17
C ILE A 66 -3.54 -3.73 13.57
N ILE A 67 -2.65 -3.90 12.58
CA ILE A 67 -1.34 -4.50 12.78
C ILE A 67 -0.25 -3.43 12.64
N ASP A 68 0.86 -3.69 13.32
CA ASP A 68 2.05 -2.83 13.24
C ASP A 68 2.83 -3.19 11.96
N ASN A 69 3.46 -2.19 11.35
CA ASN A 69 4.41 -2.38 10.26
C ASN A 69 5.76 -2.89 10.79
N GLU A 70 6.74 -3.11 9.91
CA GLU A 70 8.08 -3.58 10.27
C GLU A 70 8.84 -2.66 11.24
N GLN A 71 8.41 -1.41 11.40
CA GLN A 71 8.97 -0.43 12.33
C GLN A 71 8.21 -0.37 13.67
N GLY A 72 7.18 -1.21 13.85
CA GLY A 72 6.32 -1.20 15.04
C GLY A 72 5.21 -0.14 15.00
N ASN A 73 4.97 0.50 13.85
CA ASN A 73 3.96 1.55 13.71
C ASN A 73 2.66 1.03 13.10
N ARG A 74 1.51 1.38 13.68
CA ARG A 74 0.18 1.08 13.09
C ARG A 74 -0.17 1.88 11.85
N ALA A 75 0.59 2.93 11.55
CA ALA A 75 0.39 3.81 10.42
C ALA A 75 1.68 3.86 9.61
N THR A 76 1.57 3.53 8.33
CA THR A 76 2.66 3.59 7.37
C THR A 76 2.50 4.84 6.51
N PRO A 77 3.49 5.73 6.44
CA PRO A 77 3.43 6.90 5.55
C PRO A 77 3.13 6.50 4.11
N SER A 78 2.30 7.27 3.40
CA SER A 78 2.00 7.05 1.97
C SER A 78 3.11 7.60 1.07
N TYR A 79 4.34 7.10 1.27
CA TYR A 79 5.55 7.56 0.59
C TYR A 79 6.23 6.40 -0.12
N VAL A 80 6.73 6.68 -1.33
CA VAL A 80 7.58 5.79 -2.11
C VAL A 80 8.81 6.59 -2.54
N ALA A 81 9.99 5.99 -2.39
CA ALA A 81 11.24 6.55 -2.86
C ALA A 81 12.06 5.44 -3.52
N PHE A 82 13.06 5.82 -4.30
CA PHE A 82 14.03 4.88 -4.87
C PHE A 82 15.44 5.31 -4.46
N THR A 83 16.28 4.35 -4.09
CA THR A 83 17.71 4.61 -3.83
C THR A 83 18.45 4.83 -5.16
N PRO A 84 19.66 5.41 -5.14
CA PRO A 84 20.51 5.50 -6.35
C PRO A 84 20.79 4.14 -7.00
N GLU A 85 20.82 3.07 -6.20
CA GLU A 85 20.99 1.68 -6.65
C GLU A 85 19.71 1.08 -7.26
N GLY A 86 18.60 1.83 -7.20
CA GLY A 86 17.31 1.47 -7.74
C GLY A 86 16.48 0.59 -6.82
N GLU A 87 16.78 0.56 -5.51
CA GLU A 87 15.94 -0.14 -4.53
C GLU A 87 14.70 0.70 -4.21
N ARG A 88 13.52 0.06 -4.22
CA ARG A 88 12.27 0.70 -3.85
C ARG A 88 12.09 0.75 -2.33
N LEU A 89 11.99 1.95 -1.78
CA LEU A 89 11.60 2.19 -0.40
C LEU A 89 10.12 2.59 -0.31
N ILE A 90 9.43 2.13 0.73
CA ILE A 90 8.03 2.45 1.00
C ILE A 90 7.87 2.83 2.47
N GLY A 91 6.98 3.77 2.77
CA GLY A 91 6.61 4.09 4.15
C GLY A 91 7.70 4.85 4.89
N ASP A 92 8.01 4.39 6.10
CA ASP A 92 8.99 5.03 6.98
C ASP A 92 10.38 5.10 6.32
N ALA A 93 10.80 4.06 5.59
CA ALA A 93 12.08 4.04 4.88
C ALA A 93 12.16 5.14 3.80
N ALA A 94 11.08 5.29 3.01
CA ALA A 94 11.01 6.32 1.97
C ALA A 94 10.99 7.73 2.58
N LYS A 95 10.22 7.92 3.65
CA LYS A 95 10.14 9.20 4.36
C LYS A 95 11.47 9.60 4.99
N ASN A 96 12.17 8.65 5.61
CA ASN A 96 13.47 8.89 6.23
C ASN A 96 14.55 9.21 5.19
N GLN A 97 14.55 8.54 4.03
CA GLN A 97 15.45 8.86 2.93
C GLN A 97 15.33 10.34 2.51
N LEU A 98 14.11 10.85 2.37
CA LEU A 98 13.88 12.25 1.98
C LEU A 98 14.40 13.26 3.01
N ILE A 99 14.38 12.91 4.30
CA ILE A 99 14.88 13.76 5.39
C ILE A 99 16.41 13.71 5.44
N SER A 100 17.01 12.51 5.34
CA SER A 100 18.45 12.31 5.52
C SER A 100 19.28 12.60 4.26
N ASN A 101 18.71 12.38 3.08
CA ASN A 101 19.35 12.64 1.80
C ASN A 101 18.32 13.23 0.84
N PRO A 102 17.95 14.52 1.05
CA PRO A 102 17.05 15.19 0.14
C PRO A 102 17.68 15.15 -1.26
N PRO A 103 16.93 14.73 -2.29
CA PRO A 103 17.49 14.56 -3.61
C PRO A 103 18.18 15.84 -4.11
N GLN A 104 19.47 15.72 -4.44
CA GLN A 104 20.33 16.86 -4.83
C GLN A 104 20.42 17.09 -6.34
N ASP A 105 19.96 16.12 -7.14
CA ASP A 105 19.90 16.25 -8.59
C ASP A 105 18.67 17.11 -8.97
N GLU A 106 18.83 18.07 -9.89
CA GLU A 106 17.74 18.87 -10.44
C GLU A 106 16.62 18.02 -11.09
N ARG A 107 16.92 16.76 -11.43
CA ARG A 107 15.92 15.74 -11.83
C ARG A 107 15.07 15.23 -10.68
N TYR A 108 15.44 15.48 -9.44
CA TYR A 108 14.71 15.04 -8.24
C TYR A 108 14.53 16.20 -7.23
N GLY A 109 14.79 17.45 -7.66
CA GLY A 109 14.73 18.64 -6.83
C GLY A 109 13.32 19.13 -6.49
N PRO A 110 13.17 20.09 -5.56
CA PRO A 110 11.92 20.41 -4.88
C PRO A 110 10.81 21.06 -5.74
N ASN A 111 11.01 21.23 -7.06
CA ASN A 111 10.11 22.04 -7.90
C ASN A 111 9.89 21.54 -9.36
N LYS A 112 10.06 20.25 -9.68
CA LYS A 112 9.45 19.64 -10.89
C LYS A 112 9.20 18.13 -10.72
N GLU A 113 7.92 17.72 -10.81
CA GLU A 113 7.30 16.44 -11.26
C GLU A 113 8.03 15.07 -11.17
N GLN A 114 9.15 14.93 -10.48
CA GLN A 114 9.92 13.69 -10.38
C GLN A 114 10.06 13.33 -8.91
N ASN A 115 9.54 12.14 -8.56
CA ASN A 115 9.08 11.64 -7.24
C ASN A 115 7.58 11.81 -6.93
N LEU A 116 6.81 12.49 -7.78
CA LEU A 116 5.35 12.43 -7.77
C LEU A 116 4.90 11.39 -8.80
N PHE A 117 5.02 10.12 -8.43
CA PHE A 117 4.22 9.10 -9.11
C PHE A 117 2.75 9.49 -9.02
N ALA A 118 2.00 9.27 -10.08
CA ALA A 118 0.57 9.47 -10.02
C ALA A 118 0.00 8.59 -8.88
N PRO A 119 -1.05 9.01 -8.14
CA PRO A 119 -1.65 8.17 -7.12
C PRO A 119 -1.93 6.73 -7.58
N GLU A 120 -2.26 6.55 -8.86
CA GLU A 120 -2.43 5.29 -9.59
C GLU A 120 -1.17 4.41 -9.59
N GLU A 121 0.02 5.00 -9.68
CA GLU A 121 1.30 4.30 -9.76
C GLU A 121 1.88 3.97 -8.37
N ILE A 122 1.56 4.80 -7.36
CA ILE A 122 1.96 4.58 -5.96
C ILE A 122 1.09 3.53 -5.30
N SER A 123 -0.22 3.53 -5.60
CA SER A 123 -1.20 2.69 -4.93
C SER A 123 -0.84 1.19 -4.99
N PRO A 124 -0.44 0.61 -6.14
CA PRO A 124 -0.06 -0.79 -6.21
C PRO A 124 1.12 -1.14 -5.30
N MET A 125 2.11 -0.26 -5.21
CA MET A 125 3.30 -0.48 -4.38
C MET A 125 2.94 -0.47 -2.89
N ILE A 126 2.14 0.51 -2.47
CA ILE A 126 1.63 0.60 -1.11
C ILE A 126 0.75 -0.60 -0.76
N LEU A 127 -0.16 -1.00 -1.65
CA LEU A 127 -1.04 -2.15 -1.41
C LEU A 127 -0.24 -3.46 -1.30
N GLY A 128 0.77 -3.63 -2.17
CA GLY A 128 1.72 -4.73 -2.07
C GLY A 128 2.42 -4.75 -0.71
N LYS A 129 2.88 -3.59 -0.23
CA LYS A 129 3.49 -3.47 1.10
C LYS A 129 2.53 -3.83 2.24
N MET A 130 1.27 -3.38 2.19
CA MET A 130 0.26 -3.72 3.20
C MET A 130 -0.06 -5.20 3.21
N ARG A 131 -0.03 -5.85 2.04
CA ARG A 131 -0.12 -7.30 1.92
C ARG A 131 1.07 -7.99 2.58
N GLU A 132 2.30 -7.58 2.26
CA GLU A 132 3.52 -8.13 2.88
C GLU A 132 3.49 -8.01 4.41
N THR A 133 3.10 -6.85 4.94
CA THR A 133 2.94 -6.63 6.40
C THR A 133 1.91 -7.60 7.01
N ALA A 134 0.78 -7.81 6.35
CA ALA A 134 -0.25 -8.71 6.85
C ALA A 134 0.15 -10.19 6.76
N GLU A 135 0.80 -10.61 5.67
CA GLU A 135 1.33 -11.96 5.49
C GLU A 135 2.42 -12.26 6.51
N ALA A 136 3.32 -11.31 6.79
CA ALA A 136 4.32 -11.43 7.84
C ALA A 136 3.69 -11.57 9.24
N TYR A 137 2.62 -10.81 9.52
CA TYR A 137 1.90 -10.90 10.79
C TYR A 137 1.15 -12.24 10.96
N LEU A 138 0.58 -12.79 9.89
CA LEU A 138 -0.20 -14.03 9.92
C LEU A 138 0.63 -15.31 9.74
N GLY A 139 1.80 -15.21 9.11
CA GLY A 139 2.63 -16.36 8.73
C GLY A 139 2.08 -17.17 7.55
N GLU A 140 1.10 -16.64 6.81
CA GLU A 140 0.46 -17.30 5.67
C GLU A 140 0.18 -16.30 4.53
N LYS A 141 0.07 -16.82 3.30
CA LYS A 141 -0.25 -16.02 2.11
C LYS A 141 -1.73 -15.61 2.13
N ILE A 142 -2.02 -14.37 1.77
CA ILE A 142 -3.40 -13.84 1.76
C ILE A 142 -3.82 -13.49 0.34
N ILE A 143 -5.03 -13.90 -0.03
CA ILE A 143 -5.58 -13.76 -1.39
C ILE A 143 -6.84 -12.90 -1.45
N HIS A 144 -7.29 -12.35 -0.33
CA HIS A 144 -8.48 -11.50 -0.26
C HIS A 144 -8.21 -10.24 0.56
N ALA A 145 -8.57 -9.09 0.00
CA ALA A 145 -8.45 -7.81 0.67
C ALA A 145 -9.72 -6.96 0.53
N ILE A 146 -10.03 -6.20 1.57
CA ILE A 146 -11.02 -5.14 1.56
C ILE A 146 -10.31 -3.80 1.77
N ILE A 147 -10.52 -2.85 0.87
CA ILE A 147 -9.87 -1.54 0.92
C ILE A 147 -10.93 -0.49 1.23
N ILE A 148 -10.66 0.32 2.25
CA ILE A 148 -11.40 1.54 2.55
C ILE A 148 -10.63 2.69 1.93
N VAL A 149 -11.32 3.50 1.14
CA VAL A 149 -10.76 4.72 0.58
C VAL A 149 -11.59 5.93 1.00
N PRO A 150 -10.96 7.08 1.31
CA PRO A 150 -11.65 8.36 1.37
C PRO A 150 -12.40 8.63 0.07
N ALA A 151 -13.58 9.25 0.16
CA ALA A 151 -14.41 9.56 -1.01
C ALA A 151 -13.68 10.39 -2.08
N THR A 152 -12.64 11.13 -1.69
CA THR A 152 -11.81 11.98 -2.56
C THR A 152 -10.93 11.19 -3.53
N ILE A 153 -10.53 9.96 -3.20
CA ILE A 153 -9.63 9.14 -4.04
C ILE A 153 -10.32 7.89 -4.63
N LEU A 154 -11.63 7.74 -4.42
CA LEU A 154 -12.40 6.59 -4.91
C LEU A 154 -12.34 6.43 -6.44
N ASN A 155 -12.26 7.55 -7.19
CA ASN A 155 -12.22 7.54 -8.66
C ASN A 155 -10.96 6.87 -9.25
N ILE A 156 -9.91 6.67 -8.46
CA ILE A 156 -8.66 6.02 -8.88
C ILE A 156 -8.82 4.49 -8.93
N PHE A 157 -9.73 3.93 -8.13
CA PHE A 157 -9.88 2.48 -7.95
C PHE A 157 -11.05 1.84 -8.72
N ILE A 158 -11.87 2.62 -9.43
CA ILE A 158 -13.06 2.15 -10.16
C ILE A 158 -12.94 2.43 -11.67
N ARG A 159 -11.74 2.30 -12.25
CA ARG A 159 -11.56 2.35 -13.71
C ARG A 159 -11.30 0.98 -14.29
#